data_AF-A0A167DUX0-F1
#
_entry.id   AF-A0A167DUX0-F1
#
_cell.length_a   1.000
_cell.length_b   1.000
_cell.length_c   1.000
_cell.angle_alpha   90.00
_cell.angle_beta   90.00
_cell.angle_gamma   90.00
#
_symmetry.space_group_name_H-M   'P 1'
#
loop_
_entity.id
_entity.type
_entity.pdbx_description
1 polymer ?
#
loop_
_entity_poly.entity_id
_entity_poly.type
_entity_poly.pdbx_seq_one_letter_code
_entity_poly.pdbx_strand_id
1 'polypeptide(L)'
;MKQLKSLLMIMMLILVVTGCTSTGESKSIGGAVSNDEGTVSQMEEGFIFEVTDNSVLVLDQVNTEDFDKTWNDISESYKGSAIWLQTNEASTLMVGQKVQYWIDGPVAESFPMQGSAEKIEVIAERSVENKAFRNIKVTGLKGKYTITGEGRVFEVTMNYAVSDGHNYLVEDFLTLDMGAPEWSAFTLDIQIPEEKLPLNGTLILELFEYSAEDGSVINLFSIPLESFR
;
A
#
# COMPACT_ATOMS: atom_id res chain seq x y z
N MET A 1 16.41 52.62 4.49
CA MET A 1 16.29 53.79 5.39
C MET A 1 14.92 53.77 6.03
N LYS A 2 14.86 53.78 7.38
CA LYS A 2 13.76 54.31 8.23
C LYS A 2 12.41 53.55 8.19
N GLN A 3 11.75 53.13 9.27
CA GLN A 3 11.90 53.13 10.74
C GLN A 3 10.96 52.00 11.25
N LEU A 4 11.36 51.10 12.14
CA LEU A 4 11.28 51.19 13.61
C LEU A 4 9.86 51.43 14.16
N LYS A 5 9.31 50.43 14.89
CA LYS A 5 8.82 50.51 16.28
C LYS A 5 7.85 49.37 16.60
N SER A 6 8.27 48.42 17.43
CA SER A 6 7.50 48.14 18.66
C SER A 6 8.42 47.47 19.67
N LEU A 7 8.73 48.25 20.69
CA LEU A 7 9.49 47.91 21.88
C LEU A 7 8.45 47.49 22.93
N LEU A 8 8.49 46.24 23.40
CA LEU A 8 7.95 45.92 24.72
C LEU A 8 9.02 45.21 25.53
N MET A 9 9.58 46.00 26.45
CA MET A 9 10.56 45.65 27.46
C MET A 9 9.81 45.14 28.68
N ILE A 10 9.98 43.88 29.06
CA ILE A 10 9.76 43.43 30.44
C ILE A 10 10.97 42.61 30.85
N MET A 11 11.88 43.30 31.53
CA MET A 11 12.89 42.76 32.42
C MET A 11 12.21 42.53 33.77
N MET A 12 12.39 41.37 34.41
CA MET A 12 12.88 41.25 35.79
C MET A 12 12.78 39.79 36.30
N LEU A 13 13.93 39.13 36.28
CA LEU A 13 14.58 38.41 37.39
C LEU A 13 13.72 38.14 38.65
N ILE A 14 13.67 36.87 39.09
CA ILE A 14 14.20 36.39 40.39
C ILE A 14 14.06 34.86 40.49
N LEU A 15 15.20 34.22 40.75
CA LEU A 15 15.38 32.84 41.19
C LEU A 15 14.87 32.64 42.62
N VAL A 16 14.14 31.55 42.88
CA VAL A 16 14.25 30.84 44.16
C VAL A 16 14.29 29.34 43.88
N VAL A 17 15.46 28.76 44.17
CA VAL A 17 15.67 27.32 44.28
C VAL A 17 15.16 26.90 45.66
N THR A 18 14.35 25.85 45.72
CA THR A 18 14.20 25.06 46.95
C THR A 18 13.93 23.62 46.56
N GLY A 19 14.95 22.79 46.72
CA GLY A 19 14.77 21.35 46.71
C GLY A 19 14.12 20.89 48.00
N CYS A 20 13.41 19.77 47.93
CA CYS A 20 13.24 18.88 49.08
C CYS A 20 13.28 17.43 48.61
N THR A 21 14.10 16.69 49.34
CA THR A 21 14.37 15.27 49.28
C THR A 21 13.36 14.53 50.16
N SER A 22 12.96 13.31 49.81
CA SER A 22 12.97 12.11 50.69
C SER A 22 11.92 11.05 50.29
N THR A 23 12.47 9.86 50.06
CA THR A 23 12.04 8.50 50.40
C THR A 23 10.80 8.31 51.29
N GLY A 24 9.94 7.35 50.91
CA GLY A 24 9.02 6.68 51.85
C GLY A 24 7.88 5.90 51.19
N GLU A 25 7.91 4.57 51.27
CA GLU A 25 6.84 3.62 50.91
C GLU A 25 5.55 3.83 51.73
N SER A 26 4.37 3.53 51.17
CA SER A 26 3.45 2.48 51.66
C SER A 26 2.04 2.49 51.01
N LYS A 27 1.67 1.31 50.48
CA LYS A 27 0.44 0.52 50.69
C LYS A 27 -0.98 1.11 50.50
N SER A 28 -1.66 0.48 49.53
CA SER A 28 -3.10 0.27 49.25
C SER A 28 -4.19 0.83 50.17
N ILE A 29 -5.21 1.45 49.55
CA ILE A 29 -6.67 1.23 49.72
C ILE A 29 -7.28 1.60 48.34
N GLY A 30 -7.84 0.70 47.53
CA GLY A 30 -9.17 0.10 47.73
C GLY A 30 -10.25 1.01 47.13
N GLY A 31 -10.65 0.80 45.87
CA GLY A 31 -11.67 1.63 45.22
C GLY A 31 -12.13 1.12 43.85
N ALA A 32 -13.16 0.28 43.89
CA ALA A 32 -14.19 0.04 42.87
C ALA A 32 -13.76 -0.30 41.43
N VAL A 33 -13.87 -1.59 41.15
CA VAL A 33 -14.11 -2.22 39.86
C VAL A 33 -15.20 -1.47 39.07
N SER A 34 -14.85 -1.01 37.88
CA SER A 34 -15.75 -0.95 36.74
C SER A 34 -15.13 -1.82 35.64
N ASN A 35 -15.63 -3.05 35.53
CA ASN A 35 -15.42 -3.90 34.37
C ASN A 35 -16.19 -3.27 33.22
N ASP A 36 -15.48 -2.58 32.34
CA ASP A 36 -15.93 -2.28 30.99
C ASP A 36 -14.91 -2.93 30.04
N GLU A 37 -15.00 -4.26 29.95
CA GLU A 37 -14.40 -5.01 28.84
C GLU A 37 -15.29 -4.80 27.61
N GLY A 38 -15.14 -3.63 27.01
CA GLY A 38 -15.41 -3.43 25.59
C GLY A 38 -14.06 -3.35 24.89
N THR A 39 -13.49 -4.49 24.49
CA THR A 39 -12.37 -4.51 23.56
C THR A 39 -12.86 -3.87 22.27
N VAL A 40 -12.60 -2.57 22.12
CA VAL A 40 -12.71 -1.89 20.83
C VAL A 40 -11.57 -2.47 19.99
N SER A 41 -11.90 -3.46 19.15
CA SER A 41 -11.05 -3.92 18.05
C SER A 41 -10.51 -2.68 17.33
N GLN A 42 -9.20 -2.45 17.40
CA GLN A 42 -8.61 -1.26 16.77
C GLN A 42 -8.78 -1.40 15.26
N MET A 43 -9.57 -0.49 14.69
CA MET A 43 -9.84 -0.40 13.27
C MET A 43 -8.80 0.51 12.64
N GLU A 44 -8.12 0.02 11.63
CA GLU A 44 -7.14 0.78 10.85
C GLU A 44 -7.37 0.57 9.34
N GLU A 45 -6.76 1.43 8.53
CA GLU A 45 -6.77 1.33 7.08
C GLU A 45 -5.33 1.26 6.55
N GLY A 46 -5.14 0.57 5.42
CA GLY A 46 -3.87 0.60 4.72
C GLY A 46 -3.93 -0.13 3.39
N PHE A 47 -2.78 -0.32 2.78
CA PHE A 47 -2.59 -1.00 1.51
C PHE A 47 -1.88 -2.32 1.75
N ILE A 48 -2.42 -3.40 1.20
CA ILE A 48 -1.74 -4.69 1.20
C ILE A 48 -0.50 -4.56 0.31
N PHE A 49 0.67 -4.75 0.90
CA PHE A 49 1.95 -4.68 0.21
C PHE A 49 2.53 -6.08 -0.07
N GLU A 50 2.29 -7.04 0.82
CA GLU A 50 2.72 -8.42 0.62
C GLU A 50 1.65 -9.39 1.16
N VAL A 51 1.44 -10.51 0.46
CA VAL A 51 0.45 -11.53 0.86
C VAL A 51 1.11 -12.89 1.04
N THR A 52 1.22 -13.29 2.31
CA THR A 52 1.39 -14.63 2.94
C THR A 52 0.55 -15.80 2.42
N ASP A 53 0.90 -17.04 2.81
CA ASP A 53 -0.10 -18.11 2.92
C ASP A 53 -1.11 -17.79 4.03
N ASN A 54 -0.66 -17.16 5.12
CA ASN A 54 -1.45 -16.99 6.34
C ASN A 54 -1.33 -15.60 6.97
N SER A 55 -0.71 -14.65 6.26
CA SER A 55 -0.52 -13.28 6.75
C SER A 55 -0.56 -12.26 5.61
N VAL A 56 -0.83 -11.00 5.91
CA VAL A 56 -0.65 -9.89 4.96
C VAL A 56 0.18 -8.78 5.58
N LEU A 57 1.06 -8.16 4.82
CA LEU A 57 1.76 -6.94 5.21
C LEU A 57 0.93 -5.76 4.74
N VAL A 58 0.49 -4.93 5.68
CA VAL A 58 -0.27 -3.72 5.42
C VAL A 58 0.59 -2.50 5.71
N LEU A 59 0.61 -1.57 4.76
CA LEU A 59 1.32 -0.30 4.84
C LEU A 59 0.31 0.86 4.88
N ASP A 60 0.51 1.86 5.73
CA ASP A 60 -0.35 3.05 5.77
C ASP A 60 -0.24 3.92 4.51
N GLN A 61 0.88 3.83 3.80
CA GLN A 61 1.14 4.51 2.53
C GLN A 61 1.97 3.61 1.61
N VAL A 62 1.80 3.74 0.29
CA VAL A 62 2.57 2.97 -0.69
C VAL A 62 2.79 3.80 -1.94
N ASN A 63 4.01 3.76 -2.48
CA ASN A 63 4.26 4.27 -3.82
C ASN A 63 3.97 3.16 -4.83
N THR A 64 3.34 3.51 -5.94
CA THR A 64 2.92 2.57 -6.96
C THR A 64 4.10 1.87 -7.63
N GLU A 65 5.23 2.58 -7.67
CA GLU A 65 6.53 2.11 -8.17
C GLU A 65 7.24 1.14 -7.21
N ASP A 66 6.65 0.83 -6.04
CA ASP A 66 7.21 -0.11 -5.07
C ASP A 66 6.45 -1.45 -5.05
N PHE A 67 5.37 -1.60 -5.81
CA PHE A 67 4.57 -2.84 -5.80
C PHE A 67 5.27 -4.04 -6.45
N ASP A 68 6.34 -3.81 -7.21
CA ASP A 68 7.23 -4.84 -7.75
C ASP A 68 8.37 -5.21 -6.80
N LYS A 69 8.47 -4.52 -5.67
CA LYS A 69 9.53 -4.70 -4.69
C LYS A 69 9.06 -5.50 -3.48
N THR A 70 10.00 -6.14 -2.81
CA THR A 70 9.76 -6.82 -1.54
C THR A 70 9.89 -5.85 -0.38
N TRP A 71 9.43 -6.25 0.81
CA TRP A 71 9.65 -5.45 2.02
C TRP A 71 11.14 -5.17 2.26
N ASN A 72 12.01 -6.14 1.96
CA ASN A 72 13.46 -5.97 2.14
C ASN A 72 14.01 -4.83 1.28
N ASP A 73 13.45 -4.61 0.08
CA ASP A 73 13.92 -3.58 -0.85
C ASP A 73 13.53 -2.17 -0.40
N ILE A 74 12.40 -2.02 0.31
CA ILE A 74 11.86 -0.70 0.68
C ILE A 74 11.97 -0.37 2.18
N SER A 75 12.25 -1.35 3.02
CA SER A 75 12.16 -1.21 4.49
C SER A 75 13.05 -0.09 5.06
N GLU A 76 14.23 0.12 4.49
CA GLU A 76 15.18 1.15 4.97
C GLU A 76 14.67 2.59 4.68
N SER A 77 14.04 2.78 3.52
CA SER A 77 13.55 4.08 3.06
C SER A 77 12.14 4.38 3.55
N TYR A 78 11.34 3.36 3.90
CA TYR A 78 9.98 3.50 4.39
C TYR A 78 9.91 4.34 5.68
N LYS A 79 8.89 5.21 5.79
CA LYS A 79 8.69 6.15 6.92
C LYS A 79 7.29 6.11 7.52
N GLY A 80 6.46 5.17 7.07
CA GLY A 80 5.10 4.99 7.56
C GLY A 80 4.98 3.86 8.57
N SER A 81 3.74 3.52 8.87
CA SER A 81 3.33 2.35 9.64
C SER A 81 3.32 1.12 8.75
N ALA A 82 3.86 0.01 9.26
CA ALA A 82 3.89 -1.27 8.59
C ALA A 82 3.50 -2.35 9.60
N ILE A 83 2.55 -3.23 9.25
CA ILE A 83 2.09 -4.32 10.11
C ILE A 83 1.89 -5.61 9.33
N TRP A 84 2.47 -6.69 9.84
CA TRP A 84 2.12 -8.05 9.44
C TRP A 84 0.91 -8.52 10.25
N LEU A 85 -0.16 -8.87 9.56
CA LEU A 85 -1.41 -9.36 10.13
C LEU A 85 -1.61 -10.83 9.76
N GLN A 86 -1.64 -11.72 10.76
CA GLN A 86 -2.04 -13.10 10.56
C GLN A 86 -3.55 -13.18 10.27
N THR A 87 -3.94 -13.93 9.23
CA THR A 87 -5.33 -14.09 8.80
C THR A 87 -5.52 -15.39 8.00
N ASN A 88 -6.72 -15.98 8.09
CA ASN A 88 -7.12 -17.13 7.26
C ASN A 88 -7.67 -16.71 5.90
N GLU A 89 -7.83 -15.40 5.66
CA GLU A 89 -8.37 -14.83 4.41
C GLU A 89 -7.27 -14.42 3.43
N ALA A 90 -5.99 -14.64 3.77
CA ALA A 90 -4.83 -14.20 2.99
C ALA A 90 -4.93 -14.62 1.51
N SER A 91 -5.38 -15.86 1.23
CA SER A 91 -5.54 -16.38 -0.13
C SER A 91 -6.58 -15.65 -1.00
N THR A 92 -7.44 -14.83 -0.39
CA THR A 92 -8.45 -14.03 -1.11
C THR A 92 -8.03 -12.58 -1.30
N LEU A 93 -6.93 -12.19 -0.67
CA LEU A 93 -6.40 -10.84 -0.69
C LEU A 93 -5.28 -10.71 -1.71
N MET A 94 -5.15 -9.51 -2.27
CA MET A 94 -4.18 -9.21 -3.32
C MET A 94 -3.35 -7.99 -2.98
N VAL A 95 -2.08 -8.02 -3.36
CA VAL A 95 -1.19 -6.85 -3.26
C VAL A 95 -1.78 -5.66 -4.01
N GLY A 96 -1.77 -4.50 -3.36
CA GLY A 96 -2.30 -3.22 -3.84
C GLY A 96 -3.74 -2.94 -3.43
N GLN A 97 -4.46 -3.88 -2.81
CA GLN A 97 -5.80 -3.61 -2.29
C GLN A 97 -5.73 -2.63 -1.11
N LYS A 98 -6.64 -1.64 -1.11
CA LYS A 98 -6.87 -0.83 0.09
C LYS A 98 -7.85 -1.56 0.98
N VAL A 99 -7.43 -1.80 2.22
CA VAL A 99 -8.19 -2.56 3.19
C VAL A 99 -8.46 -1.75 4.44
N GLN A 100 -9.57 -2.09 5.08
CA GLN A 100 -9.85 -1.79 6.46
C GLN A 100 -9.67 -3.08 7.24
N TYR A 101 -8.96 -3.04 8.37
CA TYR A 101 -8.71 -4.23 9.18
C TYR A 101 -8.95 -3.96 10.66
N TRP A 102 -9.28 -5.04 11.37
CA TRP A 102 -9.54 -5.04 12.80
C TRP A 102 -8.54 -5.97 13.46
N ILE A 103 -7.79 -5.45 14.44
CA ILE A 103 -6.77 -6.24 15.14
C ILE A 103 -7.40 -7.07 16.25
N ASP A 104 -7.06 -8.37 16.27
CA ASP A 104 -7.36 -9.29 17.37
C ASP A 104 -6.12 -9.50 18.25
N GLY A 105 -6.24 -9.17 19.53
CA GLY A 105 -5.19 -9.40 20.52
C GLY A 105 -4.04 -8.39 20.51
N PRO A 106 -2.90 -8.75 21.13
CA PRO A 106 -1.77 -7.85 21.28
C PRO A 106 -0.99 -7.65 19.96
N VAL A 107 -0.46 -6.45 19.76
CA VAL A 107 0.48 -6.13 18.69
C VAL A 107 1.90 -6.13 19.25
N ALA A 108 2.81 -6.86 18.61
CA ALA A 108 4.22 -6.83 18.97
C ALA A 108 4.87 -5.52 18.46
N GLU A 109 5.54 -4.81 19.36
CA GLU A 109 6.29 -3.59 19.07
C GLU A 109 7.62 -3.92 18.34
N SER A 110 7.51 -4.31 17.07
CA SER A 110 8.62 -4.48 16.13
C SER A 110 8.40 -3.65 14.87
N PHE A 111 9.37 -3.66 13.93
CA PHE A 111 9.21 -3.03 12.63
C PHE A 111 9.50 -4.03 11.49
N PRO A 112 8.49 -4.43 10.69
CA PRO A 112 7.06 -4.12 10.84
C PRO A 112 6.48 -4.61 12.16
N MET A 113 5.39 -3.97 12.60
CA MET A 113 4.57 -4.47 13.71
C MET A 113 4.02 -5.85 13.37
N GLN A 114 3.67 -6.65 14.37
CA GLN A 114 3.12 -7.99 14.16
C GLN A 114 1.83 -8.14 14.97
N GLY A 115 0.76 -8.64 14.35
CA GLY A 115 -0.53 -8.86 15.00
C GLY A 115 -1.37 -9.92 14.29
N SER A 116 -2.57 -10.15 14.79
CA SER A 116 -3.59 -10.96 14.12
C SER A 116 -4.75 -10.08 13.68
N ALA A 117 -5.35 -10.36 12.53
CA ALA A 117 -6.56 -9.70 12.10
C ALA A 117 -7.79 -10.52 12.52
N GLU A 118 -8.73 -9.89 13.21
CA GLU A 118 -10.09 -10.42 13.38
C GLU A 118 -10.81 -10.46 12.03
N LYS A 119 -10.61 -9.41 11.23
CA LYS A 119 -11.27 -9.21 9.94
C LYS A 119 -10.44 -8.30 9.04
N ILE A 120 -10.50 -8.55 7.74
CA ILE A 120 -9.96 -7.65 6.71
C ILE A 120 -11.04 -7.44 5.65
N GLU A 121 -11.45 -6.20 5.43
CA GLU A 121 -12.41 -5.83 4.39
C GLU A 121 -11.71 -5.02 3.30
N VAL A 122 -11.88 -5.42 2.05
CA VAL A 122 -11.44 -4.62 0.90
C VAL A 122 -12.41 -3.45 0.73
N ILE A 123 -11.93 -2.24 1.02
CA ILE A 123 -12.73 -1.00 0.94
C ILE A 123 -12.50 -0.24 -0.37
N ALA A 124 -11.38 -0.52 -1.05
CA ALA A 124 -11.19 -0.11 -2.44
C ALA A 124 -10.38 -1.17 -3.18
N GLU A 125 -10.97 -1.72 -4.24
CA GLU A 125 -10.22 -2.42 -5.27
C GLU A 125 -9.32 -1.40 -5.95
N ARG A 126 -8.00 -1.62 -5.89
CA ARG A 126 -6.92 -0.92 -6.62
C ARG A 126 -7.35 0.41 -7.27
N SER A 127 -7.50 1.51 -6.52
CA SER A 127 -7.69 2.84 -7.10
C SER A 127 -6.35 3.54 -7.36
N VAL A 128 -5.42 2.80 -7.95
CA VAL A 128 -4.17 3.38 -8.40
C VAL A 128 -4.46 3.89 -9.82
N GLU A 129 -4.23 5.17 -10.07
CA GLU A 129 -4.36 5.76 -11.40
C GLU A 129 -3.14 6.62 -11.70
N ASN A 130 -2.85 6.82 -12.98
CA ASN A 130 -1.85 7.78 -13.41
C ASN A 130 -2.42 8.66 -14.53
N LYS A 131 -1.57 9.45 -15.20
CA LYS A 131 -2.03 10.37 -16.25
C LYS A 131 -2.58 9.65 -17.49
N ALA A 132 -2.40 8.34 -17.66
CA ALA A 132 -2.88 7.57 -18.81
C ALA A 132 -3.83 6.43 -18.45
N PHE A 133 -3.79 5.88 -17.24
CA PHE A 133 -4.57 4.69 -16.86
C PHE A 133 -5.32 4.91 -15.55
N ARG A 134 -6.60 4.50 -15.52
CA ARG A 134 -7.43 4.57 -14.31
C ARG A 134 -8.54 3.52 -14.30
N ASN A 135 -9.25 3.44 -13.17
CA ASN A 135 -10.40 2.55 -12.98
C ASN A 135 -10.08 1.08 -13.28
N ILE A 136 -8.85 0.66 -12.94
CA ILE A 136 -8.35 -0.68 -13.22
C ILE A 136 -9.00 -1.68 -12.28
N LYS A 137 -9.49 -2.79 -12.85
CA LYS A 137 -9.96 -3.96 -12.12
C LYS A 137 -9.32 -5.19 -12.71
N VAL A 138 -8.88 -6.09 -11.84
CA VAL A 138 -8.29 -7.37 -12.22
C VAL A 138 -9.16 -8.47 -11.65
N THR A 139 -9.43 -9.47 -12.48
CA THR A 139 -10.10 -10.71 -12.06
C THR A 139 -9.38 -11.89 -12.69
N GLY A 140 -9.56 -13.08 -12.12
CA GLY A 140 -8.90 -14.29 -12.60
C GLY A 140 -7.61 -14.61 -11.83
N LEU A 141 -7.14 -15.84 -12.00
CA LEU A 141 -6.07 -16.48 -11.24
C LEU A 141 -5.42 -17.55 -12.13
N LYS A 142 -4.25 -18.06 -11.71
CA LYS A 142 -3.52 -19.18 -12.33
C LYS A 142 -3.27 -18.97 -13.82
N GLY A 143 -2.70 -17.82 -14.16
CA GLY A 143 -2.33 -17.48 -15.53
C GLY A 143 -3.50 -17.07 -16.43
N LYS A 144 -4.73 -16.92 -15.91
CA LYS A 144 -5.88 -16.43 -16.66
C LYS A 144 -6.44 -15.19 -16.00
N TYR A 145 -6.19 -14.04 -16.59
CA TYR A 145 -6.60 -12.75 -16.02
C TYR A 145 -7.44 -11.96 -17.02
N THR A 146 -8.45 -11.27 -16.50
CA THR A 146 -9.21 -10.26 -17.23
C THR A 146 -9.03 -8.92 -16.52
N ILE A 147 -8.52 -7.95 -17.26
CA ILE A 147 -8.25 -6.59 -16.78
C ILE A 147 -9.17 -5.62 -17.50
N THR A 148 -9.94 -4.86 -16.75
CA THR A 148 -10.76 -3.76 -17.30
C THR A 148 -10.23 -2.43 -16.80
N GLY A 149 -10.31 -1.40 -17.61
CA GLY A 149 -9.85 -0.07 -17.22
C GLY A 149 -10.25 1.01 -18.21
N GLU A 150 -9.75 2.21 -17.97
CA GLU A 150 -9.80 3.30 -18.94
C GLU A 150 -8.38 3.77 -19.26
N GLY A 151 -8.09 3.91 -20.55
CA GLY A 151 -6.83 4.41 -21.08
C GLY A 151 -7.01 5.75 -21.79
N ARG A 152 -6.05 6.66 -21.60
CA ARG A 152 -5.92 7.93 -22.31
C ARG A 152 -4.50 8.01 -22.86
N VAL A 153 -4.30 7.36 -24.00
CA VAL A 153 -2.98 7.15 -24.61
C VAL A 153 -2.85 7.88 -25.95
N PHE A 154 -1.64 8.28 -26.31
CA PHE A 154 -1.31 8.85 -27.60
C PHE A 154 -1.46 7.80 -28.71
N GLU A 155 -1.97 8.22 -29.88
CA GLU A 155 -2.18 7.32 -31.03
C GLU A 155 -2.92 6.02 -30.70
N VAL A 156 -3.85 6.07 -29.73
CA VAL A 156 -4.71 4.95 -29.30
C VAL A 156 -3.97 3.67 -28.93
N THR A 157 -2.65 3.70 -28.74
CA THR A 157 -1.84 2.50 -28.57
C THR A 157 -1.42 2.35 -27.11
N MET A 158 -2.07 1.42 -26.40
CA MET A 158 -1.65 0.99 -25.08
C MET A 158 -0.73 -0.22 -25.22
N ASN A 159 0.47 -0.15 -24.66
CA ASN A 159 1.38 -1.29 -24.60
C ASN A 159 1.23 -1.97 -23.23
N TYR A 160 1.45 -3.28 -23.20
CA TYR A 160 1.43 -4.02 -21.96
C TYR A 160 2.46 -5.15 -21.93
N ALA A 161 2.96 -5.44 -20.74
CA ALA A 161 3.83 -6.58 -20.47
C ALA A 161 3.42 -7.28 -19.19
N VAL A 162 3.65 -8.59 -19.09
CA VAL A 162 3.54 -9.33 -17.83
C VAL A 162 4.89 -9.86 -17.44
N SER A 163 5.39 -9.45 -16.28
CA SER A 163 6.68 -9.83 -15.71
C SER A 163 6.52 -10.77 -14.52
N ASP A 164 7.46 -11.68 -14.33
CA ASP A 164 7.66 -12.40 -13.06
C ASP A 164 8.75 -11.78 -12.17
N GLY A 165 9.23 -10.58 -12.54
CA GLY A 165 10.36 -9.88 -11.89
C GLY A 165 11.72 -10.22 -12.48
N HIS A 166 11.83 -11.29 -13.27
CA HIS A 166 13.06 -11.70 -13.96
C HIS A 166 12.94 -11.61 -15.48
N ASN A 167 11.77 -11.96 -16.03
CA ASN A 167 11.51 -12.01 -17.46
C ASN A 167 10.11 -11.49 -17.76
N TYR A 168 9.94 -10.91 -18.95
CA TYR A 168 8.61 -10.72 -19.52
C TYR A 168 8.10 -12.05 -20.10
N LEU A 169 6.95 -12.48 -19.60
CA LEU A 169 6.23 -13.68 -20.03
C LEU A 169 5.27 -13.38 -21.18
N VAL A 170 4.78 -12.14 -21.24
CA VAL A 170 3.89 -11.60 -22.27
C VAL A 170 4.34 -10.17 -22.56
N GLU A 171 4.40 -9.79 -23.83
CA GLU A 171 4.59 -8.42 -24.31
C GLU A 171 3.73 -8.24 -25.55
N ASP A 172 2.83 -7.25 -25.54
CA ASP A 172 1.93 -6.98 -26.67
C ASP A 172 1.30 -5.57 -26.52
N PHE A 173 0.38 -5.22 -27.41
CA PHE A 173 -0.34 -3.96 -27.38
C PHE A 173 -1.84 -4.13 -27.61
N LEU A 174 -2.61 -3.13 -27.21
CA LEU A 174 -4.04 -3.02 -27.45
C LEU A 174 -4.34 -1.65 -28.05
N THR A 175 -5.08 -1.66 -29.16
CA THR A 175 -5.62 -0.42 -29.75
C THR A 175 -6.93 -0.06 -29.06
N LEU A 176 -6.98 1.14 -28.50
CA LEU A 176 -8.17 1.70 -27.85
C LEU A 176 -9.11 2.35 -28.86
N ASP A 177 -10.39 2.51 -28.49
CA ASP A 177 -11.39 3.16 -29.35
C ASP A 177 -11.18 4.67 -29.49
N MET A 178 -10.58 5.30 -28.46
CA MET A 178 -10.29 6.73 -28.42
C MET A 178 -8.91 7.00 -27.84
N GLY A 179 -8.27 8.06 -28.34
CA GLY A 179 -6.92 8.48 -27.92
C GLY A 179 -6.97 9.76 -27.10
N ALA A 180 -5.84 10.11 -26.50
CA ALA A 180 -5.72 11.36 -25.74
C ALA A 180 -6.18 12.58 -26.56
N PRO A 181 -6.98 13.50 -25.98
CA PRO A 181 -7.23 13.65 -24.53
C PRO A 181 -8.39 12.82 -23.97
N GLU A 182 -9.09 12.05 -24.80
CA GLU A 182 -10.28 11.28 -24.37
C GLU A 182 -9.89 9.99 -23.64
N TRP A 183 -10.74 9.56 -22.71
CA TRP A 183 -10.61 8.28 -22.02
C TRP A 183 -11.39 7.21 -22.77
N SER A 184 -10.74 6.10 -23.08
CA SER A 184 -11.33 4.93 -23.73
C SER A 184 -11.35 3.75 -22.76
N ALA A 185 -12.52 3.14 -22.57
CA ALA A 185 -12.63 1.91 -21.81
C ALA A 185 -11.94 0.76 -22.57
N PHE A 186 -11.30 -0.15 -21.84
CA PHE A 186 -10.67 -1.34 -22.43
C PHE A 186 -10.97 -2.60 -21.62
N THR A 187 -10.82 -3.74 -22.30
CA THR A 187 -10.76 -5.07 -21.68
C THR A 187 -9.57 -5.79 -22.27
N LEU A 188 -8.72 -6.32 -21.40
CA LEU A 188 -7.51 -7.05 -21.72
C LEU A 188 -7.59 -8.43 -21.09
N ASP A 189 -7.52 -9.47 -21.92
CA ASP A 189 -7.47 -10.86 -21.48
C ASP A 189 -6.06 -11.41 -21.63
N ILE A 190 -5.51 -11.92 -20.53
CA ILE A 190 -4.15 -12.45 -20.45
C ILE A 190 -4.22 -13.94 -20.19
N GLN A 191 -3.45 -14.71 -20.96
CA GLN A 191 -3.31 -16.15 -20.81
C GLN A 191 -1.83 -16.53 -20.78
N ILE A 192 -1.39 -17.06 -19.64
CA ILE A 192 -0.03 -17.55 -19.40
C ILE A 192 -0.13 -19.06 -19.09
N PRO A 193 0.57 -19.93 -19.84
CA PRO A 193 0.61 -21.36 -19.56
C PRO A 193 1.10 -21.64 -18.14
N GLU A 194 0.53 -22.65 -17.48
CA GLU A 194 0.83 -22.99 -16.07
C GLU A 194 2.33 -23.29 -15.87
N GLU A 195 2.97 -23.93 -16.85
CA GLU A 195 4.40 -24.24 -16.83
C GLU A 195 5.32 -23.01 -16.91
N LYS A 196 4.78 -21.84 -17.26
CA LYS A 196 5.50 -20.56 -17.28
C LYS A 196 5.21 -19.71 -16.05
N LEU A 197 4.24 -20.10 -15.22
CA LEU A 197 3.96 -19.37 -14.00
C LEU A 197 5.14 -19.52 -13.04
N PRO A 198 5.50 -18.44 -12.31
CA PRO A 198 6.62 -18.51 -11.38
C PRO A 198 6.29 -19.51 -10.27
N LEU A 199 7.30 -20.28 -9.85
CA LEU A 199 7.16 -21.13 -8.66
C LEU A 199 7.07 -20.29 -7.39
N ASN A 200 7.80 -19.16 -7.36
CA ASN A 200 7.83 -18.19 -6.28
C ASN A 200 7.94 -16.80 -6.89
N GLY A 201 7.25 -15.82 -6.32
CA GLY A 201 7.30 -14.42 -6.76
C GLY A 201 5.92 -13.88 -7.14
N THR A 202 5.87 -12.68 -7.70
CA THR A 202 4.60 -12.02 -8.05
C THR A 202 4.58 -11.73 -9.54
N LEU A 203 3.49 -12.14 -10.20
CA LEU A 203 3.21 -11.70 -11.57
C LEU A 203 2.74 -10.25 -11.55
N ILE A 204 3.31 -9.43 -12.42
CA ILE A 204 3.03 -8.01 -12.51
C ILE A 204 2.70 -7.67 -13.95
N LEU A 205 1.50 -7.14 -14.17
CA LEU A 205 1.11 -6.49 -15.42
C LEU A 205 1.61 -5.05 -15.40
N GLU A 206 2.29 -4.65 -16.45
CA GLU A 206 2.69 -3.28 -16.71
C GLU A 206 1.85 -2.74 -17.86
N LEU A 207 1.17 -1.61 -17.67
CA LEU A 207 0.55 -0.83 -18.74
C LEU A 207 1.39 0.41 -18.99
N PHE A 208 1.67 0.72 -20.25
CA PHE A 208 2.53 1.87 -20.58
C PHE A 208 2.34 2.36 -22.01
N GLU A 209 2.99 3.48 -22.31
CA GLU A 209 3.12 4.05 -23.64
C GLU A 209 4.59 4.22 -24.00
N TYR A 210 4.90 4.15 -25.29
CA TYR A 210 6.18 4.64 -25.79
C TYR A 210 6.07 6.12 -26.15
N SER A 211 7.01 6.92 -25.65
CA SER A 211 7.17 8.32 -26.02
C SER A 211 7.42 8.44 -27.52
N ALA A 212 6.59 9.23 -28.21
CA ALA A 212 6.78 9.51 -29.64
C ALA A 212 8.04 10.35 -29.91
N GLU A 213 8.64 10.96 -28.88
CA GLU A 213 9.84 11.78 -29.00
C GLU A 213 11.12 10.93 -29.09
N ASP A 214 11.23 9.92 -28.24
CA ASP A 214 12.48 9.18 -28.03
C ASP A 214 12.31 7.66 -27.84
N GLY A 215 11.08 7.15 -27.87
CA GLY A 215 10.76 5.74 -27.67
C GLY A 215 10.92 5.27 -26.22
N SER A 216 11.11 6.17 -25.26
CA SER A 216 11.16 5.80 -23.83
C SER A 216 9.81 5.31 -23.33
N VAL A 217 9.82 4.42 -22.32
CA VAL A 217 8.59 4.02 -21.62
C VAL A 217 8.12 5.19 -20.75
N ILE A 218 6.88 5.62 -20.97
CA ILE A 218 6.20 6.63 -20.18
C ILE A 218 4.86 6.09 -19.68
N ASN A 219 4.29 6.74 -18.67
CA ASN A 219 3.01 6.35 -18.10
C ASN A 219 2.96 4.92 -17.57
N LEU A 220 4.12 4.38 -17.18
CA LEU A 220 4.20 3.06 -16.60
C LEU A 220 3.25 2.93 -15.41
N PHE A 221 2.49 1.86 -15.42
CA PHE A 221 1.51 1.53 -14.42
C PHE A 221 1.57 0.04 -14.10
N SER A 222 2.13 -0.28 -12.94
CA SER A 222 2.41 -1.66 -12.51
C SER A 222 1.30 -2.22 -11.63
N ILE A 223 0.89 -3.46 -11.95
CA ILE A 223 -0.29 -4.12 -11.42
C ILE A 223 0.08 -5.56 -11.02
N PRO A 224 0.29 -5.89 -9.73
CA PRO A 224 0.34 -7.28 -9.31
C PRO A 224 -0.96 -8.00 -9.69
N LEU A 225 -0.80 -9.14 -10.36
CA LEU A 225 -1.86 -10.04 -10.79
C LEU A 225 -2.05 -11.16 -9.76
N GLU A 226 -0.97 -11.83 -9.37
CA GLU A 226 -0.99 -12.98 -8.48
C GLU A 226 0.39 -13.24 -7.88
N SER A 227 0.45 -13.62 -6.60
CA SER A 227 1.66 -14.06 -5.92
C SER A 227 1.70 -15.59 -5.81
N PHE A 228 2.86 -16.17 -6.11
CA PHE A 228 3.16 -17.59 -6.11
C PHE A 228 4.16 -17.89 -4.98
N ARG A 229 3.93 -19.01 -4.29
CA ARG A 229 4.67 -19.47 -3.11
C ARG A 229 4.73 -20.99 -3.10
#